data_AF-A0A183CZG9-F1
#
_entry.id   AF-A0A183CZG9-F1
#
_cell.length_a   1.000
_cell.length_b   1.000
_cell.length_c   1.000
_cell.angle_alpha   90.00
_cell.angle_beta   90.00
_cell.angle_gamma   90.00
#
_symmetry.space_group_name_H-M   'P 1'
#
loop_
_entity.id
_entity.type
_entity.pdbx_description
1 polymer ?
#
loop_
_entity_poly.entity_id
_entity_poly.type
_entity_poly.pdbx_seq_one_letter_code
_entity_poly.pdbx_strand_id
1 'polypeptide(L)'
;LCGDLIVSGHTISLFTATLAFKQYCPRRLYYLAQLYNVGAFIAIFCILLSRKHYTIDVLLAYLLATRVFWTYHSLSHSYHQNDFDQNPLNQAAWAIIVPYLEADSPPPQYFFNQLEWPSGCPQRFRKRCP
;
A
#
# COMPACT_ATOMS: atom_id res chain seq x y z
N LEU A 1 17.59 -23.61 8.94
CA LEU A 1 18.31 -22.41 9.41
C LEU A 1 17.52 -21.18 8.93
N CYS A 2 16.41 -20.85 9.60
CA CYS A 2 15.52 -19.70 9.29
C CYS A 2 15.03 -19.06 10.60
N GLY A 3 15.96 -18.82 11.52
CA GLY A 3 15.65 -18.38 12.89
C GLY A 3 16.17 -17.00 13.25
N ASP A 4 16.84 -16.28 12.33
CA ASP A 4 17.72 -15.16 12.69
C ASP A 4 17.42 -13.83 12.00
N LEU A 5 16.34 -13.73 11.21
CA LEU A 5 15.90 -12.42 10.73
C LEU A 5 14.81 -11.91 11.67
N ILE A 6 15.21 -10.96 12.52
CA ILE A 6 14.39 -10.17 13.45
C ILE A 6 13.12 -9.62 12.75
N VAL A 7 13.09 -9.54 11.41
CA VAL A 7 11.88 -9.24 10.65
C VAL A 7 11.68 -10.25 9.53
N SER A 8 10.63 -11.07 9.59
CA SER A 8 10.26 -11.95 8.48
C SER A 8 9.73 -11.12 7.31
N GLY A 9 10.30 -11.29 6.11
CA GLY A 9 9.79 -10.63 4.90
C GLY A 9 8.29 -10.85 4.67
N HIS A 10 7.73 -11.96 5.18
CA HIS A 10 6.30 -12.26 5.13
C HIS A 10 5.44 -11.19 5.82
N THR A 11 5.89 -10.64 6.97
CA THR A 11 5.11 -9.62 7.69
C THR A 11 5.17 -8.28 6.96
N ILE A 12 6.34 -7.91 6.42
CA ILE A 12 6.50 -6.71 5.59
C ILE A 12 5.62 -6.80 4.34
N SER A 13 5.68 -7.93 3.60
CA SER A 13 4.85 -8.13 2.41
C SER A 13 3.36 -8.03 2.72
N LEU A 14 2.90 -8.60 3.84
CA LEU A 14 1.51 -8.53 4.26
C LEU A 14 1.09 -7.08 4.58
N PHE A 15 1.92 -6.32 5.30
CA PHE A 15 1.62 -4.91 5.59
C PHE A 15 1.65 -4.03 4.34
N THR A 16 2.63 -4.19 3.46
CA THR A 16 2.71 -3.44 2.20
C THR A 16 1.52 -3.74 1.29
N ALA A 17 1.16 -5.02 1.15
CA ALA A 17 -0.05 -5.41 0.42
C ALA A 17 -1.29 -4.78 1.05
N THR A 18 -1.32 -4.69 2.38
CA THR A 18 -2.45 -4.11 3.09
C THR A 18 -2.63 -2.62 2.82
N LEU A 19 -1.52 -1.88 2.87
CA LEU A 19 -1.48 -0.45 2.58
C LEU A 19 -1.83 -0.17 1.12
N ALA A 20 -1.28 -0.97 0.19
CA ALA A 20 -1.58 -0.86 -1.24
C ALA A 20 -3.07 -1.09 -1.51
N PHE A 21 -3.66 -2.15 -0.94
CA PHE A 21 -5.08 -2.41 -1.09
C PHE A 21 -5.93 -1.25 -0.56
N LYS A 22 -5.58 -0.69 0.60
CA LYS A 22 -6.29 0.47 1.16
C LYS A 22 -6.20 1.70 0.26
N GLN A 23 -5.06 1.94 -0.37
CA GLN A 23 -4.84 3.10 -1.24
C GLN A 23 -5.56 2.98 -2.59
N TYR A 24 -5.55 1.80 -3.20
CA TYR A 24 -6.06 1.58 -4.56
C TYR A 24 -7.49 1.02 -4.63
N CYS A 25 -8.09 0.61 -3.50
CA CYS A 25 -9.42 0.00 -3.52
C CYS A 25 -10.53 1.01 -3.89
N PRO A 26 -11.37 0.71 -4.90
CA PRO A 26 -12.48 1.57 -5.32
C PRO A 26 -13.56 1.70 -4.23
N ARG A 27 -14.14 2.90 -4.06
CA ARG A 27 -15.24 3.16 -3.09
C ARG A 27 -16.46 2.24 -3.24
N ARG A 28 -16.71 1.69 -4.43
CA ARG A 28 -17.80 0.72 -4.68
C ARG A 28 -17.62 -0.62 -3.95
N LEU A 29 -16.40 -0.98 -3.56
CA LEU A 29 -16.08 -2.20 -2.84
C LEU A 29 -15.93 -1.95 -1.34
N TYR A 30 -16.73 -1.03 -0.78
CA TYR A 30 -16.67 -0.68 0.65
C TYR A 30 -16.72 -1.90 1.59
N TYR A 31 -17.57 -2.88 1.30
CA TYR A 31 -17.66 -4.12 2.09
C TYR A 31 -16.38 -4.96 2.03
N LEU A 32 -15.74 -5.07 0.87
CA LEU A 32 -14.45 -5.75 0.71
C LEU A 32 -13.33 -4.98 1.38
N ALA A 33 -13.33 -3.65 1.29
CA ALA A 33 -12.40 -2.79 2.04
C ALA A 33 -12.56 -2.97 3.56
N GLN A 34 -13.79 -3.11 4.05
CA GLN A 34 -14.06 -3.37 5.46
C GLN A 34 -13.60 -4.76 5.88
N LEU A 35 -13.89 -5.80 5.09
CA LEU A 35 -13.43 -7.17 5.34
C LEU A 35 -11.89 -7.24 5.38
N TYR A 36 -11.24 -6.52 4.48
CA TYR A 36 -9.80 -6.48 4.38
C TYR A 36 -9.15 -5.69 5.53
N ASN A 37 -9.77 -4.58 5.98
CA ASN A 37 -9.36 -3.89 7.21
C ASN A 37 -9.47 -4.82 8.43
N VAL A 38 -10.58 -5.56 8.56
CA VAL A 38 -10.75 -6.55 9.63
C VAL A 38 -9.69 -7.66 9.50
N GLY A 39 -9.42 -8.14 8.30
CA GLY A 39 -8.36 -9.10 8.01
C GLY A 39 -6.97 -8.59 8.42
N ALA A 40 -6.68 -7.32 8.19
CA ALA A 40 -5.44 -6.69 8.64
C ALA A 40 -5.34 -6.63 10.17
N PHE A 41 -6.43 -6.28 10.87
CA PHE A 41 -6.48 -6.32 12.34
C PHE A 41 -6.27 -7.75 12.87
N ILE A 42 -6.92 -8.74 12.26
CA ILE A 42 -6.76 -10.15 12.63
C ILE A 42 -5.32 -10.61 12.35
N ALA A 43 -4.70 -10.21 11.24
CA ALA A 43 -3.32 -10.52 10.93
C ALA A 43 -2.36 -9.96 11.99
N ILE A 44 -2.55 -8.71 12.41
CA ILE A 44 -1.79 -8.09 13.51
C ILE A 44 -1.95 -8.91 14.80
N PHE A 45 -3.17 -9.30 15.17
CA PHE A 45 -3.45 -10.10 16.36
C PHE A 45 -2.86 -11.51 16.31
N CYS A 46 -2.97 -12.20 15.17
CA CYS A 46 -2.38 -13.53 14.97
C CYS A 46 -0.85 -13.49 15.11
N ILE A 47 -0.21 -12.43 14.58
CA ILE A 47 1.24 -12.27 14.71
C ILE A 47 1.64 -11.96 16.16
N LEU A 48 0.88 -11.12 16.87
CA LEU A 48 1.08 -10.83 18.30
C LEU A 48 0.92 -12.09 19.19
N LEU A 49 -0.03 -12.97 18.87
CA LEU A 49 -0.30 -14.20 19.62
C LEU A 49 0.78 -15.28 19.44
N SER A 50 1.63 -15.17 18.42
CA SER A 50 2.67 -16.15 18.08
C SER A 50 3.73 -16.35 19.18
N ARG A 51 3.81 -15.46 20.20
CA ARG A 51 4.59 -15.61 21.46
C ARG A 51 6.05 -16.08 21.36
N LYS A 52 6.67 -16.11 20.18
CA LYS A 52 8.06 -16.53 19.96
C LYS A 52 8.98 -15.45 19.40
N HIS A 53 8.42 -14.35 18.89
CA HIS A 53 9.17 -13.27 18.27
C HIS A 53 8.59 -11.92 18.74
N TYR A 54 9.48 -10.97 18.99
CA TYR A 54 9.26 -9.80 19.82
C TYR A 54 8.20 -8.90 19.18
N THR A 55 7.34 -8.27 19.99
CA THR A 55 6.38 -7.24 19.54
C THR A 55 7.06 -6.13 18.70
N ILE A 56 8.35 -5.93 18.93
CA ILE A 56 9.22 -5.02 18.20
C ILE A 56 9.36 -5.37 16.71
N ASP A 57 9.26 -6.66 16.35
CA ASP A 57 9.42 -7.15 14.97
C ASP A 57 8.21 -6.73 14.12
N VAL A 58 7.01 -6.82 14.72
CA VAL A 58 5.75 -6.37 14.11
C VAL A 58 5.75 -4.86 13.98
N LEU A 59 6.20 -4.15 15.01
CA LEU A 59 6.29 -2.71 15.00
C LEU A 59 7.29 -2.23 13.94
N LEU A 60 8.45 -2.86 13.84
CA LEU A 60 9.47 -2.52 12.86
C LEU A 60 8.99 -2.82 11.44
N ALA A 61 8.35 -3.97 11.20
CA ALA A 61 7.75 -4.31 9.91
C ALA A 61 6.66 -3.30 9.51
N TYR A 62 5.78 -2.94 10.44
CA TYR A 62 4.74 -1.94 10.22
C TYR A 62 5.33 -0.56 9.92
N LEU A 63 6.32 -0.12 10.71
CA LEU A 63 6.99 1.16 10.53
C LEU A 63 7.72 1.21 9.18
N LEU A 64 8.47 0.17 8.82
CA LEU A 64 9.16 0.09 7.54
C LEU A 64 8.18 0.12 6.37
N ALA A 65 7.16 -0.74 6.37
CA ALA A 65 6.17 -0.79 5.30
C ALA A 65 5.44 0.55 5.16
N THR A 66 4.99 1.13 6.26
CA THR A 66 4.28 2.42 6.29
C THR A 66 5.18 3.55 5.82
N ARG A 67 6.42 3.64 6.33
CA ARG A 67 7.36 4.70 5.96
C ARG A 67 7.73 4.63 4.48
N VAL A 68 8.13 3.45 3.99
CA VAL A 68 8.47 3.28 2.57
C VAL A 68 7.27 3.63 1.68
N PHE A 69 6.07 3.13 2.02
CA PHE A 69 4.87 3.36 1.23
C PHE A 69 4.50 4.85 1.12
N TRP A 70 4.46 5.57 2.25
CA TRP A 70 4.08 6.98 2.26
C TRP A 70 5.17 7.89 1.72
N THR A 71 6.44 7.61 1.99
CA THR A 71 7.54 8.41 1.43
C THR A 71 7.58 8.26 -0.09
N TYR A 72 7.38 7.05 -0.64
CA TYR A 72 7.27 6.85 -2.08
C TYR A 72 6.07 7.61 -2.68
N HIS A 73 4.88 7.49 -2.09
CA HIS A 73 3.69 8.18 -2.58
C HIS A 73 3.81 9.71 -2.50
N SER A 74 4.47 10.23 -1.46
CA SER A 74 4.71 11.67 -1.34
C SER A 74 5.69 12.17 -2.40
N LEU A 75 6.78 11.43 -2.63
CA LEU A 75 7.79 11.79 -3.62
C LEU A 75 7.26 11.68 -5.05
N SER A 76 6.53 10.62 -5.40
CA SER A 76 5.90 10.48 -6.71
C SER A 76 4.86 11.57 -6.96
N HIS A 77 4.08 11.96 -5.94
CA HIS A 77 3.15 13.07 -6.06
C HIS A 77 3.88 14.41 -6.30
N SER A 78 4.92 14.72 -5.51
CA SER A 78 5.74 15.93 -5.72
C SER A 78 6.45 15.94 -7.07
N TYR A 79 6.91 14.78 -7.54
CA TYR A 79 7.55 14.64 -8.86
C TYR A 79 6.61 15.06 -9.99
N HIS A 80 5.38 14.54 -9.99
CA HIS A 80 4.37 14.90 -10.99
C HIS A 80 3.86 16.34 -10.90
N GLN A 81 4.06 16.99 -9.75
CA GLN A 81 3.76 18.40 -9.55
C GLN A 81 4.92 19.34 -9.92
N ASN A 82 6.07 18.79 -10.34
CA ASN A 82 7.33 19.52 -10.56
C ASN A 82 7.90 20.22 -9.30
N ASP A 83 7.49 19.79 -8.10
CA ASP A 83 7.94 20.32 -6.80
C ASP A 83 8.84 19.32 -6.04
N PHE A 84 9.55 18.46 -6.78
CA PHE A 84 10.37 17.38 -6.20
C PHE A 84 11.51 17.91 -5.32
N ASP A 85 12.18 18.99 -5.74
CA ASP A 85 13.30 19.60 -5.01
C ASP A 85 12.86 20.33 -3.74
N GLN A 86 11.60 20.76 -3.68
CA GLN A 86 11.04 21.42 -2.50
C GLN A 86 10.64 20.41 -1.41
N ASN A 87 10.47 19.14 -1.77
CA ASN A 87 10.10 18.11 -0.81
C ASN A 87 11.33 17.69 0.02
N PRO A 88 11.34 17.87 1.35
CA PRO A 88 12.47 17.49 2.20
C PRO A 88 12.76 15.98 2.17
N LEU A 89 11.80 15.15 1.75
CA LEU A 89 11.98 13.71 1.58
C LEU A 89 12.94 13.36 0.43
N ASN A 90 13.21 14.29 -0.50
CA ASN A 90 14.17 14.11 -1.59
C ASN A 90 15.63 13.98 -1.09
N GLN A 91 15.90 14.42 0.14
CA GLN A 91 17.23 14.29 0.75
C GLN A 91 17.59 12.82 1.08
N ALA A 92 16.62 11.90 1.04
CA ALA A 92 16.89 10.50 1.26
C ALA A 92 17.71 9.91 0.10
N ALA A 93 18.76 9.15 0.40
CA ALA A 93 19.64 8.56 -0.62
C ALA A 93 18.90 7.70 -1.66
N TRP A 94 17.76 7.10 -1.29
CA TRP A 94 16.95 6.28 -2.17
C TRP A 94 15.91 7.08 -2.98
N ALA A 95 15.73 8.37 -2.71
CA ALA A 95 14.78 9.22 -3.44
C ALA A 95 15.13 9.33 -4.93
N ILE A 96 16.40 9.16 -5.29
CA ILE A 96 16.89 9.11 -6.68
C ILE A 96 16.21 8.04 -7.54
N ILE A 97 15.64 6.99 -6.91
CA ILE A 97 14.95 5.91 -7.60
C ILE A 97 13.56 6.37 -8.08
N VAL A 98 12.92 7.32 -7.39
CA VAL A 98 11.55 7.73 -7.67
C VAL A 98 11.42 8.39 -9.06
N PRO A 99 12.26 9.36 -9.46
CA PRO A 99 12.24 9.92 -10.81
C PRO A 99 12.44 8.87 -11.91
N TYR A 100 13.26 7.84 -11.66
CA TYR A 100 13.49 6.74 -12.59
C TYR A 100 12.23 5.87 -12.77
N LEU A 101 11.52 5.57 -11.68
CA LEU A 101 10.29 4.77 -11.70
C LEU A 101 9.09 5.54 -12.28
N GLU A 102 9.04 6.85 -12.04
CA GLU A 102 7.91 7.70 -12.44
C GLU A 102 8.10 8.36 -13.82
N ALA A 103 9.25 8.20 -14.48
CA ALA A 103 9.55 8.83 -15.77
C ALA A 103 8.53 8.48 -16.87
N ASP A 104 8.06 7.23 -16.90
CA ASP A 104 7.09 6.72 -17.88
C ASP A 104 5.67 6.59 -17.30
N SER A 105 5.49 6.92 -16.01
CA SER A 105 4.23 6.73 -15.31
C SER A 105 3.31 7.94 -15.48
N PRO A 106 1.99 7.75 -15.68
CA PRO A 106 1.07 8.86 -15.77
C PRO A 106 0.89 9.52 -14.39
N PRO A 107 0.56 10.83 -14.34
CA PRO A 107 0.35 11.51 -13.08
C PRO A 107 -0.72 10.85 -12.20
N PRO A 108 -0.56 10.88 -10.86
CA PRO A 108 -1.50 10.28 -9.91
C PRO A 108 -2.94 10.76 -10.09
N GLN A 109 -3.12 11.95 -10.67
CA GLN A 109 -4.43 12.56 -10.97
C GLN A 109 -5.23 11.79 -12.03
N TYR A 110 -4.57 10.98 -12.87
CA TYR A 110 -5.22 10.14 -13.89
C TYR A 110 -5.61 8.76 -13.36
N PHE A 111 -5.15 8.35 -12.18
CA PHE A 111 -5.56 7.09 -11.55
C PHE A 111 -6.93 7.25 -10.89
N PHE A 112 -7.98 7.18 -11.70
CA PHE A 112 -9.29 6.86 -11.17
C PHE A 112 -9.26 5.40 -10.72
N ASN A 113 -9.21 5.15 -9.41
CA ASN A 113 -9.40 3.83 -8.81
C ASN A 113 -10.85 3.36 -9.07
N GLN A 114 -11.15 3.06 -10.33
CA GLN A 114 -12.40 2.52 -10.83
C GLN A 114 -12.08 1.14 -11.38
N LEU A 115 -12.79 0.14 -10.85
CA LEU A 115 -12.68 -1.21 -11.36
C LEU A 115 -13.40 -1.27 -12.71
N GLU A 116 -12.64 -1.18 -13.80
CA GLU A 116 -13.15 -1.47 -15.14
C GLU A 116 -13.26 -2.99 -15.28
N TRP A 117 -14.49 -3.49 -15.30
CA TRP A 117 -14.73 -4.91 -15.57
C TRP A 117 -14.43 -5.19 -17.05
N PRO A 118 -13.68 -6.26 -17.38
CA PRO A 118 -13.51 -6.68 -18.76
C PRO A 118 -14.89 -6.94 -19.34
N SER A 119 -15.18 -6.29 -20.45
CA SER A 119 -16.50 -6.06 -21.05
C SER A 119 -17.22 -7.32 -21.57
N GLY A 120 -16.85 -8.52 -21.10
CA GLY A 120 -17.48 -9.81 -21.45
C GLY A 120 -18.56 -10.32 -20.47
N CYS A 121 -18.79 -9.67 -19.33
CA CYS A 121 -19.83 -10.09 -18.36
C CYS A 121 -21.09 -9.22 -18.45
N PRO A 122 -22.30 -9.82 -18.48
CA PRO A 122 -23.55 -9.12 -18.80
C PRO A 122 -23.90 -8.11 -17.71
N GLN A 123 -24.25 -6.89 -18.16
CA GLN A 123 -24.57 -5.69 -17.39
C GLN A 123 -25.83 -5.79 -16.49
N ARG A 124 -26.23 -6.98 -16.04
CA ARG A 124 -27.47 -7.21 -15.27
C ARG A 124 -27.44 -6.63 -13.86
N PHE A 125 -26.27 -6.31 -13.30
CA PHE A 125 -26.15 -5.68 -11.99
C PHE A 125 -26.11 -4.14 -12.01
N ARG A 126 -26.28 -3.51 -13.19
CA ARG A 126 -26.26 -2.04 -13.31
C ARG A 126 -27.56 -1.35 -12.82
N LYS A 127 -28.58 -2.09 -12.38
CA LYS A 127 -29.87 -1.52 -11.93
C LYS A 127 -30.23 -1.90 -10.50
N ARG A 128 -29.63 -1.19 -9.53
CA ARG A 128 -30.25 -0.81 -8.25
C ARG A 128 -29.32 0.21 -7.58
N CYS A 129 -29.48 1.50 -7.91
CA CYS A 129 -30.23 2.48 -7.11
C CYS A 129 -29.27 3.28 -6.21
N PRO A 130 -29.70 4.45 -5.74
CA PRO A 130 -29.98 5.70 -6.46
C PRO A 130 -28.71 6.55 -6.68
#